data_AF-A0A497CQX6-F1
#
_entry.id   AF-A0A497CQX6-F1
#
_cell.length_a   1.000
_cell.length_b   1.000
_cell.length_c   1.000
_cell.angle_alpha   90.00
_cell.angle_beta   90.00
_cell.angle_gamma   90.00
#
_symmetry.space_group_name_H-M   'P 1'
#
loop_
_entity.id
_entity.type
_entity.pdbx_description
1 polymer ?
#
loop_
_entity_poly.entity_id
_entity_poly.type
_entity_poly.pdbx_seq_one_letter_code
_entity_poly.pdbx_strand_id
1 'polypeptide(L)'
;YGSNGELKEEDSAYYMWMHYKNINEMHSAPLGTKPKYWMKYILYERIFGWGVDLVRILKNTGWLVLVFAAIYKVMFWINPGLKINWDGRELYGSDIGPFKPIVLALQTTFSAILGDWAPIGAGWIKIPMTINAVLGILFVTFLIGAYGRKMLR
;
A
#
# COMPACT_ATOMS: atom_id res chain seq x y z
N TYR A 1 -18.69 -27.61 11.78
CA TYR A 1 -17.99 -28.39 10.75
C TYR A 1 -18.38 -27.88 9.39
N GLY A 2 -17.73 -26.80 8.94
CA GLY A 2 -17.79 -26.30 7.57
C GLY A 2 -16.46 -26.63 6.92
N SER A 3 -16.53 -27.26 5.75
CA SER A 3 -15.41 -27.68 4.89
C SER A 3 -14.24 -26.69 4.93
N ASN A 4 -13.20 -27.04 5.70
CA ASN A 4 -11.85 -26.58 5.44
C ASN A 4 -11.44 -27.23 4.11
N GLY A 5 -11.75 -26.58 2.99
CA GLY A 5 -11.32 -27.03 1.67
C GLY A 5 -9.81 -27.22 1.69
N GLU A 6 -9.39 -28.46 1.49
CA GLU A 6 -8.00 -28.95 1.53
C GLU A 6 -7.16 -28.34 0.39
N LEU A 7 -6.81 -27.05 0.52
CA LEU A 7 -5.97 -26.32 -0.44
C LEU A 7 -4.60 -25.90 0.16
N LYS A 8 -4.30 -26.25 1.41
CA LYS A 8 -3.03 -25.84 2.03
C LYS A 8 -1.81 -26.39 1.31
N GLU A 9 -1.85 -27.63 0.83
CA GLU A 9 -0.70 -28.24 0.16
C GLU A 9 -0.56 -27.77 -1.30
N GLU A 10 -1.65 -27.75 -2.07
CA GLU A 10 -1.62 -27.30 -3.48
C GLU A 10 -1.29 -25.81 -3.63
N ASP A 11 -1.89 -24.93 -2.82
CA ASP A 11 -1.55 -23.50 -2.83
C ASP A 11 -0.11 -23.29 -2.33
N SER A 12 0.40 -24.12 -1.40
CA SER A 12 1.81 -24.07 -0.97
C SER A 12 2.78 -24.52 -2.06
N ALA A 13 2.46 -25.59 -2.78
CA ALA A 13 3.26 -26.11 -3.88
C ALA A 13 3.28 -25.11 -5.05
N TYR A 14 2.13 -24.50 -5.36
CA TYR A 14 2.04 -23.43 -6.34
C TYR A 14 2.85 -22.19 -5.91
N TYR A 15 2.75 -21.80 -4.63
CA TYR A 15 3.55 -20.70 -4.08
C TYR A 15 5.05 -20.97 -4.21
N MET A 16 5.50 -22.18 -3.87
CA MET A 16 6.91 -22.58 -3.91
C MET A 16 7.42 -22.63 -5.36
N TRP A 17 6.62 -23.17 -6.28
CA TRP A 17 6.94 -23.17 -7.70
C TRP A 17 7.06 -21.75 -8.27
N MET A 18 6.11 -20.86 -7.95
CA MET A 18 6.14 -19.46 -8.40
C MET A 18 7.30 -18.68 -7.80
N HIS A 19 7.68 -18.94 -6.55
CA HIS A 19 8.86 -18.39 -5.90
C HIS A 19 10.15 -18.74 -6.67
N TYR A 20 10.40 -20.03 -6.92
CA TYR A 20 11.60 -20.45 -7.66
C TYR A 20 11.61 -19.92 -9.09
N LYS A 21 10.46 -19.90 -9.76
CA LYS A 21 10.34 -19.33 -11.11
C LYS A 21 10.72 -17.85 -11.13
N ASN A 22 10.22 -17.05 -10.20
CA ASN A 22 10.53 -15.62 -10.12
C ASN A 22 12.01 -15.33 -9.83
N ILE A 23 12.61 -16.08 -8.89
CA ILE A 23 14.03 -15.91 -8.57
C ILE A 23 14.89 -16.24 -9.78
N ASN A 24 14.58 -17.34 -10.47
CA ASN A 24 15.30 -17.72 -11.69
C ASN A 24 15.11 -16.67 -12.80
N GLU A 25 13.89 -16.18 -13.03
CA GLU A 25 13.63 -15.11 -14.01
C GLU A 25 14.39 -13.82 -13.66
N MET A 26 14.48 -13.46 -12.37
CA MET A 26 15.23 -12.28 -11.92
C MET A 26 16.74 -12.41 -12.13
N HIS A 27 17.31 -13.58 -11.83
CA HIS A 27 18.75 -13.84 -12.01
C HIS A 27 19.15 -13.95 -13.48
N SER A 28 18.31 -14.58 -14.31
CA SER A 28 18.57 -14.79 -15.74
C SER A 28 18.19 -13.61 -16.62
N ALA A 29 17.51 -12.59 -16.07
CA ALA A 29 17.07 -11.43 -16.85
C ALA A 29 18.24 -10.57 -17.40
N PRO A 30 18.19 -10.17 -18.69
CA PRO A 30 19.10 -9.17 -19.24
C PRO A 30 19.04 -7.85 -18.46
N LEU A 31 20.18 -7.16 -18.32
CA LEU A 31 20.34 -5.92 -17.53
C LEU A 31 19.24 -4.87 -17.79
N GLY A 32 18.84 -4.67 -19.05
CA GLY A 32 17.79 -3.70 -19.42
C GLY A 32 16.37 -4.06 -18.94
N THR A 33 16.10 -5.33 -18.65
CA THR A 33 14.78 -5.81 -18.21
C THR A 33 14.73 -6.21 -16.73
N LYS A 34 15.88 -6.26 -16.05
CA LYS A 34 15.99 -6.58 -14.62
C LYS A 34 15.04 -5.78 -13.72
N PRO A 35 14.79 -4.46 -13.92
CA PRO A 35 13.87 -3.70 -13.07
C PRO A 35 12.44 -4.28 -13.07
N LYS A 36 11.97 -4.78 -14.22
CA LYS A 36 10.65 -5.41 -14.34
C LYS A 36 10.53 -6.66 -13.48
N TYR A 37 11.54 -7.53 -13.51
CA TYR A 37 11.55 -8.78 -12.74
C TYR A 37 11.74 -8.52 -11.25
N TRP A 38 12.55 -7.52 -10.88
CA TRP A 38 12.67 -7.05 -9.51
C TRP A 38 11.33 -6.52 -8.97
N MET A 39 10.62 -5.73 -9.76
CA MET A 39 9.31 -5.21 -9.36
C MET A 39 8.28 -6.34 -9.22
N LYS A 40 8.28 -7.32 -10.12
CA LYS A 40 7.45 -8.53 -10.02
C LYS A 40 7.75 -9.30 -8.73
N TYR A 41 9.04 -9.49 -8.41
CA TYR A 41 9.48 -10.16 -7.18
C TYR A 41 8.99 -9.42 -5.92
N ILE A 42 9.22 -8.10 -5.84
CA ILE A 42 8.80 -7.30 -4.68
C ILE A 42 7.27 -7.36 -4.51
N LEU A 43 6.51 -7.09 -5.57
CA LEU A 43 5.05 -7.01 -5.49
C LEU A 43 4.43 -8.36 -5.15
N TYR A 44 4.74 -9.42 -5.90
CA TYR A 44 4.04 -10.70 -5.76
C TYR A 44 4.60 -11.59 -4.67
N GLU A 45 5.86 -11.45 -4.31
CA GLU A 45 6.49 -12.35 -3.32
C GLU A 45 6.55 -11.72 -1.92
N ARG A 46 6.93 -10.44 -1.83
CA ARG A 46 7.13 -9.75 -0.56
C ARG A 46 5.87 -9.02 -0.08
N ILE A 47 5.19 -8.29 -0.97
CA ILE A 47 4.09 -7.39 -0.58
C ILE A 47 2.74 -8.10 -0.62
N PHE A 48 2.28 -8.60 -1.77
CA PHE A 48 0.92 -9.11 -1.92
C PHE A 48 0.79 -10.62 -1.71
N GLY A 49 1.86 -11.38 -1.96
CA GLY A 49 1.85 -12.84 -1.93
C GLY A 49 1.18 -13.44 -3.18
N TRP A 50 1.62 -14.63 -3.57
CA TRP A 50 0.98 -15.41 -4.63
C TRP A 50 -0.37 -15.94 -4.15
N GLY A 51 -1.40 -15.82 -4.98
CA GLY A 51 -2.79 -16.08 -4.57
C GLY A 51 -3.47 -14.87 -3.90
N VAL A 52 -2.74 -13.77 -3.67
CA VAL A 52 -3.27 -12.50 -3.16
C VAL A 52 -3.97 -12.72 -1.81
N ASP A 53 -3.15 -13.06 -0.82
CA ASP A 53 -3.56 -13.33 0.55
C ASP A 53 -4.12 -12.05 1.19
N LEU A 54 -5.43 -11.99 1.32
CA LEU A 54 -6.17 -10.84 1.84
C LEU A 54 -5.61 -10.36 3.20
N VAL A 55 -5.19 -11.28 4.08
CA VAL A 55 -4.66 -10.93 5.40
C VAL A 55 -3.30 -10.25 5.26
N ARG A 56 -2.43 -10.76 4.39
CA ARG A 56 -1.12 -10.14 4.11
C ARG A 56 -1.28 -8.75 3.50
N ILE A 57 -2.23 -8.57 2.60
CA ILE A 57 -2.52 -7.27 1.99
C ILE A 57 -3.01 -6.28 3.03
N LEU A 58 -4.01 -6.65 3.85
CA LEU A 58 -4.51 -5.79 4.92
C LEU A 58 -3.41 -5.40 5.90
N LYS A 59 -2.54 -6.34 6.29
CA LYS A 59 -1.40 -6.07 7.16
C LYS A 59 -0.41 -5.08 6.53
N ASN A 60 -0.08 -5.27 5.26
CA ASN A 60 0.85 -4.38 4.55
C ASN A 60 0.24 -3.00 4.26
N THR A 61 -1.07 -2.90 3.98
CA THR A 61 -1.78 -1.62 3.92
C THR A 61 -1.74 -0.91 5.28
N GLY A 62 -1.99 -1.63 6.37
CA GLY A 62 -1.86 -1.09 7.73
C GLY A 62 -0.44 -0.56 7.99
N TRP A 63 0.59 -1.30 7.56
CA TRP A 63 1.97 -0.83 7.68
C TRP A 63 2.25 0.41 6.85
N LEU A 64 1.77 0.47 5.61
CA LEU A 64 1.89 1.62 4.73
C LEU A 64 1.31 2.88 5.39
N VAL A 65 0.09 2.76 5.93
CA VAL A 65 -0.59 3.86 6.64
C VAL A 65 0.24 4.35 7.82
N LEU A 66 0.79 3.44 8.63
CA LEU A 66 1.62 3.81 9.78
C LEU A 66 2.92 4.49 9.36
N VAL A 67 3.56 4.04 8.28
CA VAL A 67 4.77 4.67 7.72
C VAL A 67 4.47 6.09 7.26
N PHE A 68 3.39 6.30 6.49
CA PHE A 68 3.02 7.64 6.04
C PHE A 68 2.54 8.54 7.18
N ALA A 69 1.84 8.00 8.17
CA ALA A 69 1.47 8.74 9.37
C ALA A 69 2.72 9.24 10.13
N ALA A 70 3.76 8.41 10.25
CA ALA A 70 5.03 8.80 10.83
C ALA A 70 5.74 9.88 10.00
N ILE A 71 5.78 9.74 8.67
CA ILE A 71 6.34 10.74 7.76
C ILE A 71 5.63 12.08 7.95
N TYR A 72 4.30 12.12 7.90
CA TYR A 72 3.54 13.35 8.07
C TYR A 72 3.77 13.98 9.45
N LYS A 73 3.78 13.17 10.52
CA LYS A 73 4.09 13.64 11.87
C LYS A 73 5.46 14.32 11.93
N VAL A 74 6.50 13.71 11.36
CA VAL A 74 7.85 14.28 11.30
C VAL A 74 7.87 15.57 10.49
N MET A 75 7.17 15.62 9.35
CA MET A 75 7.12 16.82 8.51
C MET A 75 6.45 18.00 9.22
N PHE A 76 5.31 17.78 9.88
CA PHE A 76 4.63 18.82 10.64
C PHE A 76 5.44 19.27 11.86
N TRP A 77 6.20 18.35 12.48
CA TRP A 77 7.08 18.69 13.59
C TRP A 77 8.27 19.56 13.17
N ILE A 78 8.92 19.25 12.04
CA ILE A 78 10.05 20.02 11.51
C ILE A 78 9.58 21.37 10.95
N ASN A 79 8.40 21.40 10.32
CA ASN A 79 7.86 22.60 9.69
C ASN A 79 6.43 22.87 10.18
N PRO A 80 6.27 23.50 11.36
CA PRO A 80 4.95 23.81 11.91
C PRO A 80 4.14 24.78 11.04
N GLY A 81 4.80 25.56 10.18
CA GLY A 81 4.16 26.44 9.20
C GLY A 81 3.64 25.74 7.94
N LEU A 82 3.83 24.42 7.78
CA LEU A 82 3.23 23.66 6.68
C LEU A 82 1.71 23.74 6.76
N LYS A 83 1.07 23.99 5.63
CA LYS A 83 -0.38 24.02 5.51
C LYS A 83 -0.88 22.85 4.68
N ILE A 84 -1.96 22.24 5.14
CA ILE A 84 -2.77 21.30 4.37
C ILE A 84 -4.19 21.85 4.28
N ASN A 85 -4.79 21.76 3.10
CA ASN A 85 -6.24 21.97 2.98
C ASN A 85 -6.92 20.62 3.26
N TRP A 86 -7.64 20.55 4.37
CA TRP A 86 -8.37 19.36 4.80
C TRP A 86 -9.83 19.75 5.03
N ASP A 87 -10.74 19.14 4.28
CA ASP A 87 -12.20 19.37 4.37
C ASP A 87 -12.57 20.86 4.25
N GLY A 88 -11.97 21.54 3.27
CA GLY A 88 -12.19 22.97 3.00
C GLY A 88 -11.58 23.93 4.02
N ARG A 89 -10.79 23.43 5.00
CA ARG A 89 -10.12 24.26 6.01
C ARG A 89 -8.60 24.17 5.86
N GLU A 90 -7.92 25.30 5.98
CA GLU A 90 -6.46 25.32 6.11
C GLU A 90 -6.06 24.91 7.53
N LEU A 91 -5.34 23.80 7.65
CA LEU A 91 -4.75 23.35 8.89
C LEU A 91 -3.24 23.52 8.84
N TYR A 92 -2.69 24.10 9.90
CA TYR A 92 -1.26 24.27 10.06
C TYR A 92 -0.65 23.07 10.79
N GLY A 93 0.62 22.78 10.52
CA GLY A 93 1.38 21.75 11.23
C GLY A 93 1.36 21.92 12.75
N SER A 94 1.30 23.16 13.24
CA SER A 94 1.13 23.49 14.67
C SER A 94 -0.16 22.95 15.29
N ASP A 95 -1.22 22.82 14.49
CA ASP A 95 -2.56 22.45 14.96
C ASP A 95 -2.82 20.93 14.82
N ILE A 96 -1.80 20.19 14.37
CA ILE A 96 -1.88 18.76 14.08
C ILE A 96 -1.50 17.97 15.33
N GLY A 97 -2.52 17.60 16.10
CA GLY A 97 -2.40 16.66 17.22
C GLY A 97 -1.96 15.25 16.78
N PRO A 98 -1.65 14.35 17.72
CA PRO A 98 -0.99 13.06 17.43
C PRO A 98 -1.82 12.10 16.55
N PHE A 99 -3.14 12.21 16.55
CA PHE A 99 -4.04 11.35 15.79
C PHE A 99 -4.28 11.84 14.35
N LYS A 100 -4.19 13.14 14.10
CA LYS A 100 -4.48 13.75 12.79
C LYS A 100 -3.58 13.21 11.66
N PRO A 101 -2.26 12.95 11.85
CA PRO A 101 -1.42 12.33 10.82
C PRO A 101 -1.85 10.92 10.41
N ILE A 102 -2.44 10.14 11.34
CA ILE A 102 -2.92 8.79 11.05
C ILE A 102 -4.16 8.87 10.16
N VAL A 103 -5.11 9.75 10.52
CA VAL A 103 -6.31 9.99 9.71
C VAL A 103 -5.93 10.54 8.34
N LEU A 104 -4.96 11.45 8.29
CA LEU A 104 -4.42 11.99 7.04
C LEU A 104 -3.82 10.89 6.15
N ALA A 105 -3.05 9.97 6.73
CA ALA A 105 -2.49 8.82 6.02
C ALA A 105 -3.60 7.91 5.49
N LEU A 106 -4.57 7.53 6.31
CA LEU A 106 -5.72 6.73 5.90
C LEU A 106 -6.49 7.38 4.75
N GLN A 107 -6.88 8.66 4.89
CA GLN A 107 -7.64 9.38 3.88
C GLN A 107 -6.84 9.51 2.57
N THR A 108 -5.53 9.73 2.65
CA THR A 108 -4.68 9.82 1.46
C THR A 108 -4.48 8.44 0.79
N THR A 109 -4.36 7.36 1.58
CA THR A 109 -4.22 5.99 1.06
C THR A 109 -5.51 5.50 0.37
N PHE A 110 -6.68 5.88 0.89
CA PHE A 110 -7.98 5.45 0.39
C PHE A 110 -8.75 6.53 -0.40
N SER A 111 -8.11 7.65 -0.75
CA SER A 111 -8.78 8.79 -1.41
C SER A 111 -9.49 8.40 -2.71
N ALA A 112 -8.91 7.46 -3.46
CA ALA A 112 -9.49 6.94 -4.69
C ALA A 112 -10.83 6.19 -4.49
N ILE A 113 -11.07 5.63 -3.30
CA ILE A 113 -12.34 4.96 -2.96
C ILE A 113 -13.32 5.93 -2.32
N LEU A 114 -12.82 6.82 -1.46
CA LEU A 114 -13.67 7.66 -0.62
C LEU A 114 -14.29 8.84 -1.38
N GLY A 115 -13.90 9.09 -2.63
CA GLY A 115 -14.43 10.18 -3.47
C GLY A 115 -14.06 11.59 -2.98
N ASP A 116 -13.49 11.69 -1.78
CA ASP A 116 -13.05 12.91 -1.15
C ASP A 116 -11.62 13.20 -1.58
N TRP A 117 -11.39 14.41 -2.10
CA TRP A 117 -10.09 14.79 -2.66
C TRP A 117 -9.04 14.70 -1.55
N ALA A 118 -7.99 13.90 -1.78
CA ALA A 118 -6.88 13.78 -0.85
C ALA A 118 -6.43 15.20 -0.43
N PRO A 119 -6.20 15.44 0.87
CA PRO A 119 -5.88 16.77 1.37
C PRO A 119 -4.76 17.38 0.53
N ILE A 120 -4.99 18.58 -0.01
CA ILE A 120 -4.02 19.19 -0.92
C ILE A 120 -2.98 19.88 -0.06
N GLY A 121 -1.85 19.19 0.12
CA GLY A 121 -0.69 19.75 0.78
C GLY A 121 -0.01 20.82 -0.06
N ALA A 122 0.37 21.93 0.57
CA ALA A 122 1.21 22.96 -0.05
C ALA A 122 2.70 22.69 0.26
N GLY A 123 3.57 22.92 -0.73
CA GLY A 123 5.02 22.73 -0.56
C GLY A 123 5.46 21.27 -0.53
N TRP A 124 6.49 20.97 0.26
CA TRP A 124 7.20 19.69 0.23
C TRP A 124 6.36 18.49 0.69
N ILE A 125 5.30 18.71 1.46
CA ILE A 125 4.38 17.64 1.92
C ILE A 125 3.59 17.01 0.79
N LYS A 126 3.44 17.71 -0.35
CA LYS A 126 2.77 17.19 -1.55
C LYS A 126 3.45 15.93 -2.09
N ILE A 127 4.78 15.84 -1.98
CA ILE A 127 5.56 14.69 -2.51
C ILE A 127 5.15 13.39 -1.82
N PRO A 128 5.29 13.24 -0.48
CA PRO A 128 4.86 12.02 0.20
C PRO A 128 3.35 11.79 0.14
N MET A 129 2.52 12.84 0.06
CA MET A 129 1.08 12.66 -0.16
C MET A 129 0.76 12.04 -1.52
N THR A 130 1.45 12.49 -2.57
CA THR A 130 1.28 11.92 -3.92
C THR A 130 1.76 10.47 -3.96
N ILE A 131 2.90 10.16 -3.35
CA ILE A 131 3.41 8.78 -3.27
C ILE A 131 2.43 7.89 -2.50
N ASN A 132 1.90 8.37 -1.35
CA ASN A 132 0.92 7.62 -0.57
C ASN A 132 -0.35 7.34 -1.37
N ALA A 133 -0.86 8.31 -2.14
CA ALA A 133 -2.04 8.12 -2.97
C ALA A 133 -1.80 7.09 -4.10
N VAL A 134 -0.66 7.16 -4.80
CA VAL A 134 -0.30 6.21 -5.86
C VAL A 134 -0.16 4.78 -5.30
N LEU A 135 0.51 4.63 -4.16
CA LEU A 135 0.61 3.33 -3.47
C LEU A 135 -0.76 2.86 -2.99
N GLY A 136 -1.58 3.76 -2.47
CA GLY A 136 -2.96 3.49 -2.08
C GLY A 136 -3.78 2.87 -3.20
N ILE A 137 -3.77 3.47 -4.39
CA ILE A 137 -4.44 2.94 -5.59
C ILE A 137 -3.95 1.52 -5.92
N LEU A 138 -2.64 1.29 -5.89
CA LEU A 138 -2.07 -0.05 -6.12
C LEU A 138 -2.63 -1.05 -5.10
N PHE A 139 -2.53 -0.75 -3.80
CA PHE A 139 -3.00 -1.64 -2.73
C PHE A 139 -4.50 -1.93 -2.83
N VAL A 140 -5.31 -0.92 -3.11
CA VAL A 140 -6.76 -1.08 -3.32
C VAL A 140 -7.06 -1.98 -4.51
N THR A 141 -6.35 -1.80 -5.63
CA THR A 141 -6.52 -2.62 -6.84
C THR A 141 -6.22 -4.10 -6.53
N PHE A 142 -5.12 -4.36 -5.82
CA PHE A 142 -4.78 -5.72 -5.39
C PHE A 142 -5.80 -6.28 -4.39
N LEU A 143 -6.31 -5.46 -3.47
CA LEU A 143 -7.32 -5.87 -2.48
C LEU A 143 -8.65 -6.25 -3.15
N ILE A 144 -9.12 -5.49 -4.14
CA ILE A 144 -10.30 -5.82 -4.93
C ILE A 144 -10.08 -7.14 -5.69
N GLY A 145 -8.90 -7.31 -6.33
CA GLY A 145 -8.56 -8.54 -7.04
C GLY A 145 -8.41 -9.77 -6.12
N ALA A 146 -8.00 -9.56 -4.87
CA ALA A 146 -7.96 -10.58 -3.82
C ALA A 146 -9.37 -11.02 -3.44
N TYR A 147 -10.20 -10.02 -3.15
CA TYR A 147 -11.54 -10.20 -2.64
C TYR A 147 -12.46 -10.83 -3.69
N GLY A 148 -12.37 -10.38 -4.95
CA GLY A 148 -13.12 -10.99 -6.07
C GLY A 148 -12.80 -12.48 -6.24
N ARG A 149 -11.53 -12.88 -6.13
CA ARG A 149 -11.15 -14.30 -6.14
C ARG A 149 -11.69 -15.08 -4.95
N LYS A 150 -11.76 -14.45 -3.76
CA LYS A 150 -12.34 -15.07 -2.58
C LYS A 150 -13.86 -15.26 -2.71
N MET A 151 -14.56 -14.37 -3.41
CA MET A 151 -16.01 -14.47 -3.63
C MET A 151 -16.40 -15.48 -4.72
N LEU A 152 -15.53 -15.69 -5.72
CA LEU A 152 -15.75 -16.65 -6.80
C LEU A 152 -15.39 -18.10 -6.42
N ARG A 153 -14.88 -18.32 -5.21
CA ARG A 153 -14.59 -19.62 -4.61
C ARG A 153 -15.66 -19.92 -3.55
#